data_AF-A0A380FAZ5-F1
#
_entry.id   AF-A0A380FAZ5-F1
#
_cell.length_a   1.000
_cell.length_b   1.000
_cell.length_c   1.000
_cell.angle_alpha   90.00
_cell.angle_beta   90.00
_cell.angle_gamma   90.00
#
_symmetry.space_group_name_H-M   'P 1'
#
loop_
_entity.id
_entity.type
_entity.pdbx_description
1 polymer ?
#
loop_
_entity_poly.entity_id
_entity_poly.type
_entity_poly.pdbx_seq_one_letter_code
_entity_poly.pdbx_strand_id
1 'polypeptide(L)' 'MHIVHVACEEGVDEVVKAQQAGVDITCETCTHYLYFYKEELDDIGPVVKCSPPIREKSRLEGNVESCIKW' A
#
# COMPACT_ATOMS: atom_id res chain seq x y z
N MET A 1 -16.76 -5.36 -1.77
CA MET A 1 -15.66 -5.05 -2.73
C MET A 1 -14.33 -5.16 -2.00
N HIS A 2 -13.25 -5.60 -2.65
CA HIS A 2 -11.94 -5.70 -2.00
C HIS A 2 -10.85 -5.09 -2.89
N ILE A 3 -10.08 -4.15 -2.34
CA ILE A 3 -9.00 -3.45 -3.03
C ILE A 3 -7.67 -4.09 -2.64
N VAL A 4 -7.01 -4.66 -3.64
CA VAL A 4 -5.82 -5.47 -3.42
C VAL A 4 -4.55 -4.65 -3.56
N HIS A 5 -3.51 -5.01 -2.81
CA HIS A 5 -2.14 -4.52 -2.94
C HIS A 5 -2.02 -2.98 -2.85
N VAL A 6 -2.78 -2.34 -1.95
CA VAL A 6 -2.75 -0.88 -1.77
C VAL A 6 -1.34 -0.45 -1.38
N ALA A 7 -0.75 0.43 -2.18
CA ALA A 7 0.66 0.83 -2.09
C ALA A 7 0.86 2.32 -1.77
N CYS A 8 -0.21 3.03 -1.37
CA CYS A 8 -0.14 4.43 -1.00
C CYS A 8 -1.25 4.81 -0.01
N GLU A 9 -1.00 5.84 0.79
CA GLU A 9 -1.93 6.36 1.79
C GLU A 9 -3.24 6.83 1.18
N GLU A 10 -3.15 7.53 0.04
CA GLU A 10 -4.34 8.10 -0.60
C GLU A 10 -5.36 6.99 -0.98
N GLY A 11 -4.88 5.80 -1.34
CA GLY A 11 -5.75 4.65 -1.60
C GLY A 11 -6.43 4.12 -0.35
N VAL A 12 -5.74 4.14 0.80
CA VAL A 12 -6.32 3.76 2.09
C VAL A 12 -7.38 4.78 2.51
N ASP A 13 -7.10 6.06 2.37
CA ASP A 13 -8.03 7.14 2.71
C ASP A 13 -9.35 7.02 1.96
N GLU A 14 -9.30 6.69 0.66
CA GLU A 14 -10.53 6.46 -0.12
C GLU A 14 -11.32 5.24 0.36
N VAL A 15 -10.63 4.16 0.77
CA VAL A 15 -11.28 2.98 1.36
C VAL A 15 -11.93 3.33 2.70
N VAL A 16 -11.24 4.08 3.56
CA VAL A 16 -11.77 4.55 4.86
C VAL A 16 -12.99 5.45 4.67
N LYS A 17 -12.93 6.40 3.73
CA LYS A 17 -14.07 7.27 3.38
C LYS A 17 -15.28 6.44 2.92
N ALA A 18 -15.05 5.44 2.07
CA ALA A 18 -16.11 4.56 1.59
C ALA A 18 -16.72 3.70 2.72
N GLN A 19 -15.89 3.19 3.63
CA GLN A 19 -16.36 2.49 4.83
C GLN A 19 -17.21 3.39 5.72
N GLN A 20 -16.79 4.64 5.95
CA GLN A 20 -17.57 5.64 6.70
C GLN A 20 -18.91 5.98 6.03
N ALA A 21 -18.98 5.89 4.70
CA ALA A 21 -20.21 6.02 3.93
C ALA A 21 -21.10 4.76 3.95
N GLY A 22 -20.72 3.71 4.68
CA GLY A 22 -21.48 2.46 4.81
C GLY A 22 -21.29 1.48 3.65
N VAL A 23 -20.28 1.68 2.80
CA VAL A 23 -19.96 0.74 1.71
C VAL A 23 -19.25 -0.48 2.28
N ASP A 24 -19.70 -1.69 1.89
CA ASP A 24 -19.00 -2.94 2.19
C ASP A 24 -17.74 -3.08 1.32
N ILE A 25 -16.66 -2.47 1.81
CA ILE A 25 -15.35 -2.42 1.16
C ILE A 25 -14.22 -2.70 2.14
N THR A 26 -13.19 -3.38 1.64
CA THR A 26 -11.97 -3.71 2.38
C THR A 26 -10.75 -3.46 1.52
N CYS A 27 -9.57 -3.32 2.14
CA CYS A 27 -8.27 -3.26 1.46
C CYS A 27 -7.30 -4.25 2.08
N GLU A 28 -6.26 -4.59 1.33
CA GLU A 28 -5.03 -5.23 1.82
C GLU A 28 -3.80 -4.46 1.33
N THR A 29 -2.65 -4.72 1.96
CA THR A 29 -1.33 -4.32 1.46
C THR A 29 -0.37 -5.51 1.51
N CYS A 30 0.80 -5.37 0.92
CA CYS A 30 1.84 -6.41 0.90
C CYS A 30 3.04 -5.96 1.72
N THR A 31 3.76 -6.93 2.31
CA THR A 31 4.92 -6.67 3.17
C THR A 31 6.01 -5.85 2.48
N HIS A 32 6.23 -6.03 1.18
CA HIS A 32 7.24 -5.26 0.44
C HIS A 32 6.97 -3.75 0.40
N TYR A 33 5.73 -3.28 0.61
CA TYR A 33 5.44 -1.86 0.75
C TYR A 33 5.75 -1.31 2.15
N LEU A 34 5.98 -2.17 3.14
CA LEU A 34 6.30 -1.77 4.51
C LEU A 34 7.82 -1.77 4.78
N TYR A 35 8.57 -2.59 4.04
CA TYR A 35 9.99 -2.84 4.31
C TYR A 35 10.96 -2.29 3.26
N PHE A 36 10.48 -2.00 2.05
CA PHE A 36 11.34 -1.49 0.97
C PHE A 36 10.90 -0.12 0.51
N TYR A 37 11.88 0.66 0.11
CA TYR A 37 11.71 1.98 -0.46
C TYR A 37 12.29 2.03 -1.88
N LYS A 38 11.77 2.94 -2.69
CA LYS A 38 12.23 3.15 -4.07
C LYS A 38 13.74 3.35 -4.17
N GLU A 39 14.32 4.01 -3.18
CA GLU A 39 15.74 4.32 -3.06
C GLU A 39 16.63 3.07 -2.97
N GLU A 40 16.07 1.91 -2.61
CA GLU A 40 16.80 0.64 -2.43
C GLU A 40 16.66 -0.30 -3.64
N LEU A 41 15.77 -0.01 -4.58
CA LEU A 41 15.37 -0.99 -5.62
C LEU A 41 16.49 -1.27 -6.63
N ASP A 42 17.30 -0.28 -6.95
CA ASP A 42 18.41 -0.44 -7.90
C ASP A 42 19.51 -1.36 -7.33
N ASP A 43 19.74 -1.30 -6.01
CA ASP A 43 20.69 -2.16 -5.31
C ASP A 43 20.18 -3.60 -5.19
N ILE A 44 18.86 -3.80 -5.00
CA ILE A 44 18.25 -5.13 -4.91
C ILE A 44 18.09 -5.77 -6.30
N GLY A 45 17.82 -4.97 -7.33
CA GLY A 45 17.69 -5.39 -8.72
C GLY A 45 16.29 -5.87 -9.12
N PRO A 46 16.14 -6.51 -10.30
CA PRO A 46 14.82 -6.74 -10.94
C PRO A 46 13.83 -7.61 -10.14
N VAL A 47 14.28 -8.33 -9.12
CA VAL A 47 13.45 -9.22 -8.30
C VAL A 47 12.38 -8.47 -7.49
N VAL A 48 12.61 -7.18 -7.17
CA VAL A 48 11.65 -6.33 -6.45
C VAL A 48 10.71 -5.56 -7.38
N LYS A 49 10.76 -5.82 -8.70
CA LYS A 49 9.83 -5.21 -9.64
C LYS A 49 8.43 -5.80 -9.47
N CYS A 50 7.47 -4.98 -9.03
CA CYS A 50 6.08 -5.39 -8.78
C CYS A 50 5.06 -4.36 -9.29
N SER A 51 3.77 -4.73 -9.20
CA SER A 51 2.64 -3.83 -9.46
C SER A 51 1.62 -3.94 -8.33
N PRO A 52 1.20 -2.82 -7.70
CA PRO A 52 1.77 -1.46 -7.84
C PRO A 52 3.28 -1.36 -7.53
N PRO A 53 3.97 -0.27 -7.93
CA PRO A 53 5.39 -0.12 -7.64
C PRO A 53 5.63 0.26 -6.17
N ILE A 54 6.75 -0.21 -5.60
CA ILE A 54 7.28 0.26 -4.32
C ILE A 54 7.56 1.78 -4.42
N ARG A 55 7.20 2.53 -3.37
CA ARG A 55 7.18 4.01 -3.37
C ARG A 55 8.41 4.59 -2.66
N GLU A 56 8.63 5.89 -2.87
CA GLU A 56 9.62 6.68 -2.14
C GLU A 56 9.35 6.63 -0.62
N LYS A 57 10.40 6.66 0.20
CA LYS A 57 10.25 6.67 1.67
C LYS A 57 9.39 7.82 2.19
N SER A 58 9.46 8.98 1.56
CA SER A 58 8.64 10.15 1.92
C SER A 58 7.13 9.93 1.68
N ARG A 59 6.73 8.93 0.89
CA ARG A 59 5.33 8.57 0.65
C ARG A 59 4.79 7.52 1.63
N LEU A 60 5.62 7.05 2.56
CA LEU A 60 5.24 6.08 3.59
C LEU A 60 4.85 6.71 4.93
N GLU A 61 4.74 8.04 5.00
CA GLU A 61 4.24 8.75 6.20
C GLU A 61 2.73 8.52 6.48
N GLY A 62 2.13 7.49 5.89
CA GLY A 62 0.70 7.25 5.88
C GLY A 62 0.30 5.83 6.23
N ASN A 63 -0.98 5.67 6.60
CA ASN A 63 -1.57 4.50 7.25
C ASN A 63 -1.67 3.21 6.40
N VAL A 64 -0.72 2.91 5.51
CA VAL A 64 -0.76 1.68 4.67
C VAL A 64 -0.77 0.42 5.53
N GLU A 65 -0.16 0.47 6.72
CA GLU A 65 -0.22 -0.57 7.74
C GLU A 65 -1.65 -0.87 8.22
N SER A 66 -2.58 0.09 8.16
CA SER A 66 -3.97 -0.12 8.58
C SER A 66 -4.74 -1.08 7.65
N CYS A 67 -4.24 -1.32 6.43
CA CYS A 67 -4.77 -2.33 5.52
C CYS A 67 -4.26 -3.75 5.83
N ILE A 68 -3.41 -3.97 6.85
CA ILE A 68 -2.98 -5.32 7.24
C ILE A 68 -4.17 -6.07 7.86
N LYS A 69 -4.84 -6.88 7.04
CA LYS A 69 -5.79 -7.89 7.51
C LYS A 69 -5.10 -9.25 7.52
N TRP A 70 -5.01 -9.85 8.71
CA TRP A 70 -4.55 -11.23 8.93
C TRP A 70 -5.67 -12.22 8.67
#